data_AF-A0A954Q9Q5-F1
#
_entry.id   AF-A0A954Q9Q5-F1
#
_cell.length_a   1.000
_cell.length_b   1.000
_cell.length_c   1.000
_cell.angle_alpha   90.00
_cell.angle_beta   90.00
_cell.angle_gamma   90.00
#
_symmetry.space_group_name_H-M   'P 1'
#
loop_
_entity.id
_entity.type
_entity.pdbx_description
1 polymer ?
#
loop_
_entity_poly.entity_id
_entity_poly.type
_entity_poly.pdbx_seq_one_letter_code
_entity_poly.pdbx_strand_id
1 'polypeptide(L)'
;MLHQGFSSLLERQVEDALGSLQAGLDVFNMTGAQLSLCHFCALFGEAHLVVGNIEEAQRYIDEAIAAAATNGSGFYVAEIRRLRGEIMLAIIE
;
A
#
# COMPACT_ATOMS: atom_id res chain seq x y z
N MET A 1 -18.27 -10.80 -23.41
CA MET A 1 -19.29 -10.54 -22.36
C MET A 1 -18.82 -10.97 -20.97
N LEU A 2 -18.47 -12.25 -20.71
CA LEU A 2 -17.92 -12.70 -19.41
C LEU A 2 -16.62 -12.00 -19.00
N HIS A 3 -15.64 -11.88 -19.89
CA HIS A 3 -14.37 -11.20 -19.60
C HIS A 3 -14.55 -9.71 -19.25
N GLN A 4 -15.43 -9.01 -19.98
CA GLN A 4 -15.74 -7.60 -19.68
C GLN A 4 -16.45 -7.48 -18.33
N GLY A 5 -17.39 -8.37 -18.02
CA GLY A 5 -18.05 -8.39 -16.71
C GLY A 5 -17.10 -8.69 -15.55
N PHE A 6 -16.11 -9.56 -15.74
CA PHE A 6 -15.10 -9.87 -14.73
C PHE A 6 -14.10 -8.72 -14.52
N SER A 7 -13.68 -8.05 -15.60
CA SER A 7 -12.86 -6.83 -15.53
C SER A 7 -13.57 -5.73 -14.74
N SER A 8 -14.83 -5.44 -15.07
CA SER A 8 -15.61 -4.43 -14.37
C SER A 8 -15.91 -4.77 -12.90
N LEU A 9 -15.98 -6.06 -12.54
CA LEU A 9 -16.13 -6.49 -11.14
C LEU A 9 -14.84 -6.28 -10.36
N LEU A 10 -13.69 -6.61 -10.95
CA LEU A 10 -12.37 -6.35 -10.36
C LEU A 10 -12.13 -4.85 -10.20
N GLU A 11 -12.36 -4.05 -11.23
CA GLU A 11 -12.21 -2.59 -11.21
C GLU A 11 -13.03 -1.96 -10.06
N ARG A 12 -14.29 -2.35 -9.92
CA ARG A 12 -15.15 -1.83 -8.85
C ARG A 12 -14.67 -2.26 -7.46
N GLN A 13 -14.24 -3.51 -7.29
CA GLN A 13 -13.68 -3.96 -6.01
C GLN A 13 -12.37 -3.26 -5.67
N VAL A 14 -11.55 -2.95 -6.69
CA VAL A 14 -10.33 -2.17 -6.56
C VAL A 14 -10.64 -0.74 -6.12
N GLU A 15 -11.59 -0.08 -6.77
CA GLU A 15 -12.03 1.27 -6.42
C GLU A 15 -12.59 1.34 -4.99
N ASP A 16 -13.46 0.39 -4.62
CA ASP A 16 -14.04 0.29 -3.28
C ASP A 16 -12.95 0.03 -2.21
N ALA A 17 -11.95 -0.81 -2.52
CA ALA A 17 -10.82 -1.10 -1.65
C ALA A 17 -9.91 0.11 -1.44
N LEU A 18 -9.55 0.81 -2.53
CA LEU A 18 -8.75 2.04 -2.47
C LEU A 18 -9.49 3.17 -1.73
N GLY A 19 -10.80 3.31 -1.94
CA GLY A 19 -11.62 4.28 -1.21
C GLY A 19 -11.68 3.99 0.29
N SER A 20 -11.85 2.72 0.66
CA SER A 20 -11.84 2.28 2.07
C SER A 20 -10.49 2.51 2.74
N LEU A 21 -9.41 2.25 2.00
CA LEU A 21 -8.04 2.50 2.41
C LEU A 21 -7.82 4.01 2.64
N GLN A 22 -8.18 4.88 1.70
CA GLN A 22 -8.02 6.33 1.85
C GLN A 22 -8.79 6.88 3.06
N ALA A 23 -10.05 6.46 3.25
CA ALA A 23 -10.84 6.84 4.40
C ALA A 23 -10.18 6.40 5.73
N GLY A 24 -9.58 5.21 5.76
CA GLY A 24 -8.78 4.73 6.88
C GLY A 24 -7.54 5.59 7.15
N LEU A 25 -6.84 6.02 6.09
CA LEU A 25 -5.67 6.90 6.19
C LEU A 25 -6.03 8.26 6.79
N ASP A 26 -7.13 8.86 6.35
CA ASP A 26 -7.58 10.17 6.84
C ASP A 26 -7.90 10.11 8.33
N VAL A 27 -8.64 9.08 8.76
CA VAL A 27 -8.94 8.85 10.19
C VAL A 27 -7.65 8.60 10.96
N PHE A 28 -6.74 7.78 10.44
CA PHE A 28 -5.47 7.48 11.08
C PHE A 28 -4.60 8.73 11.26
N ASN A 29 -4.48 9.57 10.22
CA ASN A 29 -3.75 10.84 10.27
C ASN A 29 -4.31 11.78 11.35
N MET A 30 -5.63 11.79 11.55
CA MET A 30 -6.27 12.57 12.63
C MET A 30 -5.92 12.07 14.04
N THR A 31 -5.56 10.80 14.21
CA THR A 31 -5.18 10.25 15.52
C THR A 31 -3.77 10.64 15.98
N GLY A 32 -2.91 11.08 15.05
CA GLY A 32 -1.50 11.36 15.33
C GLY A 32 -0.68 10.11 15.74
N ALA A 33 -1.22 8.90 15.54
CA ALA A 33 -0.60 7.64 15.96
C ALA A 33 0.60 7.23 15.10
N GLN A 34 1.69 7.99 15.18
CA GLN A 34 2.85 7.84 14.30
C GLN A 34 3.61 6.51 14.48
N LEU A 35 3.44 5.82 15.62
CA LEU A 35 4.12 4.55 15.89
C LEU A 35 3.72 3.42 14.91
N SER A 36 2.49 3.45 14.38
CA SER A 36 2.00 2.46 13.42
C SER A 36 2.07 2.91 11.97
N LEU A 37 2.59 4.12 11.70
CA LEU A 37 2.58 4.72 10.38
C LEU A 37 3.28 3.84 9.33
N CYS A 38 4.42 3.23 9.69
CA CYS A 38 5.13 2.35 8.77
C CYS A 38 4.32 1.11 8.35
N HIS A 39 3.47 0.59 9.26
CA HIS A 39 2.64 -0.57 8.98
C HIS A 39 1.52 -0.21 8.00
N PHE A 40 0.85 0.93 8.23
CA PHE A 40 -0.20 1.39 7.34
C PHE A 40 0.35 1.74 5.96
N CYS A 41 1.43 2.53 5.87
CA CYS A 41 2.08 2.82 4.60
C CYS A 41 2.46 1.53 3.83
N ALA A 42 2.93 0.48 4.53
CA ALA A 42 3.22 -0.80 3.89
C ALA A 42 1.96 -1.48 3.31
N LEU A 43 0.83 -1.45 4.03
CA LEU A 43 -0.45 -1.97 3.55
C LEU A 43 -0.97 -1.22 2.32
N PHE A 44 -0.83 0.11 2.27
CA PHE A 44 -1.16 0.88 1.08
C PHE A 44 -0.27 0.49 -0.10
N GLY A 45 1.04 0.36 0.15
CA GLY A 45 1.99 -0.09 -0.87
C GLY A 45 1.62 -1.44 -1.48
N GLU A 46 1.27 -2.41 -0.63
CA GLU A 46 0.82 -3.75 -1.07
C GLU A 46 -0.50 -3.68 -1.85
N ALA A 47 -1.48 -2.90 -1.38
CA ALA A 47 -2.76 -2.76 -2.08
C ALA A 47 -2.57 -2.14 -3.47
N HIS A 48 -1.74 -1.11 -3.59
CA HIS A 48 -1.42 -0.50 -4.88
C HIS A 48 -0.65 -1.45 -5.80
N LEU A 49 0.24 -2.29 -5.25
CA LEU A 49 0.94 -3.32 -6.02
C LEU A 49 -0.02 -4.37 -6.59
N VAL A 50 -0.98 -4.86 -5.78
CA VAL A 50 -1.98 -5.86 -6.20
C VAL A 50 -2.83 -5.37 -7.36
N VAL A 51 -3.14 -4.08 -7.39
CA VAL A 51 -3.99 -3.47 -8.43
C VAL A 51 -3.18 -2.93 -9.63
N GLY A 52 -1.86 -3.14 -9.63
CA GLY A 52 -0.97 -2.74 -10.73
C GLY A 52 -0.55 -1.26 -10.72
N ASN A 53 -0.88 -0.50 -9.67
CA ASN A 53 -0.50 0.90 -9.52
C ASN A 53 0.93 1.02 -8.97
N ILE A 54 1.92 0.59 -9.77
CA ILE A 54 3.32 0.41 -9.33
C ILE A 54 3.94 1.71 -8.79
N GLU A 55 3.65 2.86 -9.39
CA GLU A 55 4.17 4.16 -8.96
C GLU A 55 3.71 4.52 -7.53
N GLU A 56 2.42 4.34 -7.26
CA GLU A 56 1.85 4.57 -5.94
C GLU A 56 2.30 3.51 -4.93
N ALA A 57 2.44 2.26 -5.36
CA ALA A 57 3.00 1.20 -4.53
C ALA A 57 4.40 1.59 -4.04
N GLN A 58 5.25 2.07 -4.95
CA GLN A 58 6.59 2.51 -4.62
C GLN A 58 6.58 3.71 -3.67
N ARG A 59 5.74 4.73 -3.94
CA ARG A 59 5.60 5.92 -3.08
C ARG A 59 5.27 5.53 -1.64
N TYR A 60 4.27 4.67 -1.44
CA TYR A 60 3.86 4.23 -0.11
C TYR A 60 4.91 3.37 0.60
N ILE A 61 5.66 2.53 -0.13
CA ILE A 61 6.78 1.77 0.46
C ILE A 61 7.93 2.68 0.88
N ASP A 62 8.24 3.73 0.12
CA ASP A 62 9.26 4.71 0.51
C ASP A 62 8.85 5.48 1.78
N GLU A 63 7.57 5.86 1.88
CA GLU A 63 7.00 6.46 3.10
C GLU A 63 7.06 5.50 4.31
N ALA A 64 6.80 4.21 4.10
CA ALA A 64 6.90 3.19 5.13
C ALA A 64 8.34 3.05 5.67
N ILE A 65 9.34 3.10 4.79
CA ILE A 65 10.77 3.06 5.14
C ILE A 65 11.14 4.29 5.98
N ALA A 66 10.73 5.48 5.55
CA ALA A 66 11.00 6.72 6.27
C ALA A 66 10.36 6.73 7.66
N ALA A 67 9.11 6.26 7.78
CA ALA A 67 8.40 6.15 9.05
C ALA A 67 9.06 5.14 10.00
N ALA A 68 9.48 3.98 9.50
CA ALA A 68 10.16 2.97 10.31
C ALA A 68 11.50 3.46 10.86
N ALA A 69 12.24 4.27 10.09
CA ALA A 69 13.50 4.87 10.52
C ALA A 69 13.31 5.97 11.58
N THR A 70 12.22 6.73 11.50
CA THR A 70 11.98 7.89 12.38
C THR A 70 11.35 7.51 13.72
N ASN A 71 10.44 6.53 13.72
CA ASN A 71 9.59 6.25 14.88
C ASN A 71 9.98 4.99 15.66
N GLY A 72 11.07 4.31 15.28
CA GLY A 72 11.54 3.10 15.95
C GLY A 72 10.65 1.87 15.73
N SER A 73 9.75 1.92 14.74
CA SER A 73 8.77 0.89 14.41
C SER A 73 9.38 -0.29 13.64
N GLY A 74 10.45 -0.87 14.19
CA GLY A 74 11.24 -1.92 13.56
C GLY A 74 10.47 -3.23 13.31
N PHE A 75 9.32 -3.41 13.95
CA PHE A 75 8.55 -4.66 13.90
C PHE A 75 8.06 -5.02 12.49
N TYR A 76 7.92 -4.06 11.59
CA TYR A 76 7.40 -4.27 10.23
C TYR A 76 8.46 -4.13 9.12
N VAL A 77 9.72 -3.87 9.48
CA VAL A 77 10.81 -3.60 8.50
C VAL A 77 11.08 -4.79 7.59
N ALA A 78 10.94 -6.02 8.09
CA ALA A 78 11.12 -7.21 7.26
C ALA A 78 10.10 -7.25 6.11
N GLU A 79 8.85 -6.92 6.42
CA GLU A 79 7.77 -6.93 5.43
C GLU A 79 7.86 -5.80 4.42
N ILE A 80 8.22 -4.60 4.89
CA ILE A 80 8.51 -3.44 4.02
C ILE A 80 9.60 -3.80 3.00
N ARG A 81 10.63 -4.55 3.41
CA ARG A 81 11.70 -5.01 2.50
C ARG A 81 11.23 -6.06 1.51
N ARG A 82 10.35 -6.99 1.90
CA ARG A 82 9.74 -7.97 0.99
C ARG A 82 8.95 -7.25 -0.11
N LEU A 83 8.04 -6.36 0.29
CA LEU A 83 7.20 -5.59 -0.64
C LEU A 83 8.03 -4.72 -1.59
N ARG A 84 9.10 -4.08 -1.09
CA ARG A 84 10.03 -3.35 -1.97
C ARG A 84 10.65 -4.25 -3.03
N GLY A 85 11.00 -5.48 -2.68
CA GLY A 85 11.52 -6.46 -3.64
C GLY A 85 10.49 -6.82 -4.71
N GLU A 86 9.23 -7.03 -4.33
CA GLU A 86 8.16 -7.34 -5.28
C GLU A 86 7.85 -6.18 -6.22
N ILE A 87 7.86 -4.94 -5.72
CA ILE A 87 7.76 -3.75 -6.57
C ILE A 87 8.92 -3.70 -7.56
N MET A 88 10.16 -3.97 -7.11
CA MET A 88 11.31 -3.99 -8.01
C MET A 88 11.19 -5.07 -9.09
N LEU A 89 10.62 -6.23 -8.77
CA LEU A 89 10.31 -7.27 -9.76
C LEU A 89 9.24 -6.81 -10.76
N ALA A 90 8.17 -6.17 -10.27
CA ALA A 90 7.09 -5.68 -11.12
C ALA A 90 7.50 -4.53 -12.07
N ILE A 91 8.61 -3.82 -11.78
CA ILE A 91 9.15 -2.76 -12.65
C ILE A 91 9.98 -3.33 -13.81
N ILE A 92 10.57 -4.53 -13.65
CA ILE A 92 11.49 -5.12 -14.63
C ILE A 92 10.83 -6.15 -15.56
N GLU A 93 9.58 -6.52 -15.30
CA GLU A 93 8.72 -7.35 -16.18
C GLU A 93 7.97 -6.52 -17.21
#